data_AF-A0A529Q6Z1-F1
#
_entry.id   AF-A0A529Q6Z1-F1
#
_cell.length_a   1.000
_cell.length_b   1.000
_cell.length_c   1.000
_cell.angle_alpha   90.00
_cell.angle_beta   90.00
_cell.angle_gamma   90.00
#
_symmetry.space_group_name_H-M   'P 1'
#
loop_
_entity.id
_entity.type
_entity.pdbx_description
1 polymer ?
#
loop_
_entity_poly.entity_id
_entity_poly.type
_entity_poly.pdbx_seq_one_letter_code
_entity_poly.pdbx_strand_id
1 'polypeptide(L)'
;SSFCVSPAAAQSTLFKRMSTRPAASFAAVGASTSVPYGWLDFCHRRPKECKVPALPAASVKLTARNMSILKRVNQKANRSIKPVSNYDHWGTMMDHWDYPTDGKGDCKIYALYKRKLLQEAGFPRQALLMTVVRDLNNEGHTILTVKTDKGDF
;
A
#
# COMPACT_ATOMS: atom_id res chain seq x y z
N SER A 1 -58.77 -25.05 32.91
CA SER A 1 -57.69 -24.07 32.72
C SER A 1 -56.40 -24.74 33.18
N SER A 2 -55.33 -24.92 32.40
CA SER A 2 -54.79 -24.07 31.34
C SER A 2 -54.00 -24.90 30.32
N PHE A 3 -53.96 -24.42 29.08
CA PHE A 3 -53.17 -24.95 27.96
C PHE A 3 -51.67 -24.55 28.06
N CYS A 4 -50.86 -25.36 27.38
CA CYS A 4 -49.41 -25.28 27.13
C CYS A 4 -48.94 -23.95 26.52
N VAL A 5 -47.63 -23.64 26.63
CA VAL A 5 -46.72 -23.33 25.50
C VAL A 5 -45.26 -23.54 25.94
N SER A 6 -44.49 -24.37 25.21
CA SER A 6 -43.02 -24.39 25.25
C SER A 6 -42.46 -23.42 24.19
N PRO A 7 -41.32 -22.74 24.43
CA PRO A 7 -40.80 -21.77 23.47
C PRO A 7 -40.06 -22.48 22.32
N ALA A 8 -40.32 -22.03 21.09
CA ALA A 8 -39.63 -22.44 19.88
C ALA A 8 -38.21 -21.83 19.83
N ALA A 9 -37.22 -22.65 19.50
CA ALA A 9 -35.85 -22.19 19.26
C ALA A 9 -35.76 -21.48 17.90
N ALA A 10 -35.42 -20.19 17.92
CA ALA A 10 -35.14 -19.39 16.74
C ALA A 10 -33.76 -19.77 16.16
N GLN A 11 -33.74 -20.33 14.94
CA GLN A 11 -32.50 -20.58 14.22
C GLN A 11 -32.06 -19.31 13.49
N SER A 12 -30.97 -18.71 13.94
CA SER A 12 -30.34 -17.56 13.30
C SER A 12 -29.63 -18.00 12.00
N THR A 13 -30.18 -17.64 10.84
CA THR A 13 -29.50 -17.80 9.55
C THR A 13 -28.51 -16.65 9.35
N LEU A 14 -27.22 -16.92 9.63
CA LEU A 14 -26.13 -16.00 9.32
C LEU A 14 -25.90 -15.95 7.81
N PHE A 15 -26.37 -14.89 7.15
CA PHE A 15 -25.96 -14.56 5.79
C PHE A 15 -24.48 -14.16 5.76
N LYS A 16 -23.62 -15.06 5.30
CA LYS A 16 -22.20 -14.81 5.07
C LYS A 16 -22.05 -13.87 3.86
N ARG A 17 -21.88 -12.56 4.09
CA ARG A 17 -21.49 -11.61 3.04
C ARG A 17 -20.16 -12.07 2.43
N MET A 18 -20.21 -12.57 1.19
CA MET A 18 -19.01 -12.81 0.39
C MET A 18 -18.40 -11.44 0.04
N SER A 19 -17.24 -11.14 0.64
CA SER A 19 -16.44 -9.99 0.25
C SER A 19 -15.83 -10.28 -1.12
N THR A 20 -16.45 -9.78 -2.19
CA THR A 20 -15.86 -9.78 -3.53
C THR A 20 -14.68 -8.81 -3.49
N ARG A 21 -13.46 -9.35 -3.46
CA ARG A 21 -12.26 -8.52 -3.66
C ARG A 21 -12.36 -7.91 -5.06
N PRO A 22 -12.31 -6.57 -5.22
CA PRO A 22 -12.29 -5.98 -6.55
C PRO A 22 -11.14 -6.60 -7.36
N ALA A 23 -11.44 -6.95 -8.60
CA ALA A 23 -10.40 -7.32 -9.56
C ALA A 23 -9.49 -6.11 -9.78
N ALA A 24 -8.20 -6.35 -10.02
CA ALA A 24 -7.27 -5.27 -10.33
C ALA A 24 -7.74 -4.51 -11.58
N SER A 25 -7.58 -3.20 -11.54
CA SER A 25 -7.94 -2.29 -12.63
C SER A 25 -6.70 -1.52 -13.07
N PHE A 26 -6.71 -0.98 -14.29
CA PHE A 26 -5.67 -0.06 -14.73
C PHE A 26 -6.07 1.36 -14.30
N ALA A 27 -5.21 2.03 -13.54
CA ALA A 27 -5.43 3.44 -13.21
C ALA A 27 -5.19 4.32 -14.44
N ALA A 28 -6.12 5.23 -14.72
CA ALA A 28 -5.99 6.21 -15.78
C ALA A 28 -4.81 7.16 -15.48
N VAL A 29 -4.06 7.54 -16.51
CA VAL A 29 -2.96 8.51 -16.39
C VAL A 29 -3.56 9.92 -16.52
N GLY A 30 -3.42 10.71 -15.47
CA GLY A 30 -3.86 12.11 -15.44
C GLY A 30 -2.77 13.10 -15.87
N ALA A 31 -3.04 14.38 -15.65
CA ALA A 31 -2.05 15.45 -15.85
C ALA A 31 -0.82 15.26 -14.94
N SER A 32 0.30 15.87 -15.34
CA SER A 32 1.50 15.90 -14.50
C SER A 32 1.23 16.68 -13.21
N THR A 33 1.71 16.15 -12.09
CA THR A 33 1.59 16.77 -10.77
C THR A 33 2.98 17.13 -10.22
N SER A 34 3.01 18.01 -9.21
CA SER A 34 4.24 18.29 -8.48
C SER A 34 4.69 17.07 -7.66
N VAL A 35 6.01 16.93 -7.50
CA VAL A 35 6.59 15.89 -6.64
C VAL A 35 6.30 16.22 -5.17
N PRO A 36 5.86 15.25 -4.34
CA PRO A 36 5.62 15.48 -2.93
C PRO A 36 6.89 15.98 -2.21
N TYR A 37 6.75 16.99 -1.34
CA TYR A 37 7.88 17.55 -0.58
C TYR A 37 8.67 16.47 0.17
N GLY A 38 7.98 15.55 0.84
CA GLY A 38 8.64 14.47 1.59
C GLY A 38 9.53 13.58 0.73
N TRP A 39 9.20 13.37 -0.56
CA TRP A 39 10.07 12.65 -1.50
C TRP A 39 11.33 13.47 -1.85
N LEU A 40 11.19 14.78 -2.05
CA LEU A 40 12.33 15.66 -2.32
C LEU A 40 13.31 15.70 -1.14
N ASP A 41 12.80 15.87 0.08
CA ASP A 41 13.60 15.83 1.31
C ASP A 41 14.28 14.46 1.51
N PHE A 42 13.56 13.37 1.29
CA PHE A 42 14.14 12.02 1.32
C PHE A 42 15.28 11.85 0.30
N CYS A 43 15.11 12.32 -0.94
CA CYS A 43 16.15 12.27 -1.95
C CYS A 43 17.36 13.14 -1.58
N HIS A 44 17.14 14.28 -0.93
CA HIS A 44 18.22 15.13 -0.45
C HIS A 44 19.04 14.42 0.64
N ARG A 45 18.37 13.81 1.63
CA ARG A 45 19.01 13.06 2.72
C ARG A 45 19.59 11.71 2.28
N ARG A 46 19.01 11.10 1.25
CA ARG A 46 19.44 9.79 0.68
C ARG A 46 19.63 9.87 -0.84
N PRO A 47 20.68 10.55 -1.34
CA PRO A 47 20.86 10.76 -2.78
C PRO A 47 20.93 9.48 -3.61
N LYS A 48 21.42 8.37 -3.03
CA LYS A 48 21.54 7.07 -3.73
C LYS A 48 20.18 6.48 -4.13
N GLU A 49 19.11 6.84 -3.44
CA GLU A 49 17.75 6.34 -3.74
C GLU A 49 17.15 6.99 -4.99
N CYS A 50 17.64 8.17 -5.36
CA CYS A 50 17.05 9.02 -6.40
C CYS A 50 18.01 9.32 -7.56
N LYS A 51 19.33 9.22 -7.35
CA LYS A 51 20.35 9.33 -8.40
C LYS A 51 20.45 8.02 -9.18
N VAL A 52 19.39 7.70 -9.90
CA VAL A 52 19.25 6.49 -10.72
C VAL A 52 19.02 6.87 -12.18
N PRO A 53 19.54 6.09 -13.16
CA PRO A 53 19.29 6.35 -14.57
C PRO A 53 17.79 6.36 -14.89
N ALA A 54 17.39 7.25 -15.79
CA ALA A 54 16.08 7.16 -16.41
C ALA A 54 16.01 5.88 -17.24
N LEU A 55 14.93 5.13 -17.08
CA LEU A 55 14.69 3.88 -17.81
C LEU A 55 13.29 3.93 -18.43
N PRO A 56 13.05 3.25 -19.56
CA PRO A 56 11.72 3.15 -20.15
C PRO A 56 10.69 2.59 -19.16
N ALA A 57 9.42 2.97 -19.35
CA ALA A 57 8.31 2.41 -18.59
C ALA A 57 8.27 0.88 -18.73
N ALA A 58 7.90 0.20 -17.65
CA ALA A 58 7.83 -1.26 -17.60
C ALA A 58 6.62 -1.72 -16.80
N SER A 59 6.15 -2.94 -17.09
CA SER A 59 5.13 -3.64 -16.32
C SER A 59 5.64 -5.02 -15.89
N VAL A 60 5.10 -5.51 -14.78
CA VAL A 60 5.41 -6.85 -14.26
C VAL A 60 4.48 -7.87 -14.92
N LYS A 61 5.03 -8.97 -15.44
CA LYS A 61 4.21 -10.13 -15.82
C LYS A 61 3.63 -10.80 -14.58
N LEU A 62 2.32 -10.82 -14.42
CA LEU A 62 1.64 -11.31 -13.22
C LEU A 62 1.47 -12.84 -13.26
N THR A 63 2.56 -13.52 -12.95
CA THR A 63 2.63 -14.96 -12.71
C THR A 63 2.19 -15.31 -11.28
N ALA A 64 1.90 -16.59 -11.02
CA ALA A 64 1.62 -17.07 -9.66
C ALA A 64 2.80 -16.78 -8.69
N ARG A 65 4.04 -16.89 -9.18
CA ARG A 65 5.25 -16.54 -8.42
C ARG A 65 5.26 -15.06 -8.06
N ASN A 66 5.06 -14.16 -9.02
CA ASN A 66 5.09 -12.71 -8.78
C ASN A 66 3.95 -12.28 -7.85
N MET A 67 2.75 -12.86 -8.01
CA MET A 67 1.64 -12.67 -7.09
C MET A 67 1.97 -13.13 -5.65
N SER A 68 2.66 -14.25 -5.49
CA SER A 68 3.12 -14.72 -4.17
C SER A 68 4.12 -13.74 -3.53
N ILE A 69 5.05 -13.20 -4.32
CA ILE A 69 6.02 -12.20 -3.85
C ILE A 69 5.30 -10.92 -3.40
N LEU A 70 4.37 -10.38 -4.20
CA LEU A 70 3.58 -9.21 -3.85
C LEU A 70 2.86 -9.38 -2.51
N LYS A 71 2.16 -10.51 -2.33
CA LYS A 71 1.46 -10.83 -1.07
C LYS A 71 2.44 -10.93 0.10
N ARG A 72 3.58 -11.60 -0.08
CA ARG A 72 4.59 -11.78 0.96
C ARG A 72 5.22 -10.46 1.38
N VAL A 73 5.58 -9.59 0.44
CA VAL A 73 6.15 -8.27 0.73
C VAL A 73 5.12 -7.40 1.45
N ASN A 74 3.87 -7.39 1.00
CA ASN A 74 2.80 -6.65 1.66
C ASN A 74 2.62 -7.12 3.12
N GLN A 75 2.55 -8.43 3.35
CA GLN A 75 2.42 -9.00 4.69
C GLN A 75 3.66 -8.73 5.56
N LYS A 76 4.87 -8.84 4.99
CA LYS A 76 6.12 -8.56 5.71
C LYS A 76 6.15 -7.12 6.20
N ALA A 77 5.94 -6.14 5.33
CA ALA A 77 5.91 -4.74 5.72
C ALA A 77 4.81 -4.46 6.78
N ASN A 78 3.61 -5.02 6.59
CA ASN A 78 2.50 -4.87 7.53
C ASN A 78 2.80 -5.44 8.93
N ARG A 79 3.67 -6.47 9.03
CA ARG A 79 4.07 -7.07 10.31
C ARG A 79 5.31 -6.42 10.93
N SER A 80 6.20 -5.89 10.09
CA SER A 80 7.48 -5.31 10.54
C SER A 80 7.38 -3.88 11.03
N ILE A 81 6.29 -3.17 10.72
CA ILE A 81 6.11 -1.76 11.04
C ILE A 81 4.92 -1.63 11.98
N LYS A 82 5.13 -0.98 13.13
CA LYS A 82 4.09 -0.50 14.03
C LYS A 82 3.56 0.85 13.50
N PRO A 83 2.24 1.01 13.34
CA PRO A 83 1.68 2.27 12.87
C PRO A 83 1.88 3.36 13.92
N VAL A 84 2.50 4.47 13.51
CA VAL A 84 2.71 5.69 14.31
C VAL A 84 2.54 6.88 13.36
N SER A 85 1.84 7.94 13.82
CA SER A 85 1.67 9.14 12.99
C SER A 85 3.01 9.84 12.73
N ASN A 86 3.07 10.63 11.66
CA ASN A 86 4.27 11.39 11.35
C ASN A 86 4.71 12.30 12.51
N TYR A 87 3.74 12.98 13.13
CA TYR A 87 4.02 13.88 14.24
C TYR A 87 4.51 13.12 15.48
N ASP A 88 3.87 12.00 15.84
CA ASP A 88 4.29 11.22 17.01
C ASP A 88 5.66 10.57 16.82
N HIS A 89 6.07 10.30 15.57
CA HIS A 89 7.34 9.68 15.26
C HIS A 89 8.48 10.72 15.15
N TRP A 90 8.27 11.81 14.40
CA TRP A 90 9.33 12.78 14.07
C TRP A 90 9.12 14.19 14.64
N GLY A 91 8.02 14.44 15.34
CA GLY A 91 7.71 15.75 15.94
C GLY A 91 7.36 16.84 14.91
N THR A 92 7.08 16.47 13.66
CA THR A 92 6.79 17.42 12.57
C THR A 92 5.46 17.09 11.89
N MET A 93 4.77 18.13 11.42
CA MET A 93 3.56 17.98 10.58
C MET A 93 3.91 17.81 9.10
N MET A 94 5.16 18.10 8.71
CA MET A 94 5.64 17.89 7.35
C MET A 94 5.95 16.42 7.13
N ASP A 95 5.52 15.90 5.97
CA ASP A 95 5.76 14.51 5.58
C ASP A 95 7.24 14.14 5.65
N HIS A 96 7.58 13.26 6.60
CA HIS A 96 8.92 12.70 6.73
C HIS A 96 8.93 11.29 6.12
N TRP A 97 9.64 11.15 5.01
CA TRP A 97 9.78 9.86 4.32
C TRP A 97 11.12 9.24 4.72
N ASP A 98 11.11 7.98 5.17
CA ASP A 98 12.32 7.22 5.46
C ASP A 98 12.06 5.70 5.48
N TYR A 99 13.10 4.89 5.67
CA TYR A 99 12.98 3.47 5.94
C TYR A 99 12.66 3.19 7.41
N PRO A 100 11.85 2.16 7.72
CA PRO A 100 11.43 1.82 9.08
C PRO A 100 12.55 1.13 9.88
N THR A 101 13.65 1.81 10.13
CA THR A 101 14.83 1.25 10.82
C THR A 101 14.56 0.93 12.30
N ASP A 102 13.60 1.61 12.91
CA ASP A 102 13.11 1.37 14.27
C ASP A 102 11.76 0.62 14.31
N GLY A 103 11.31 0.13 13.15
CA GLY A 103 10.05 -0.59 13.02
C GLY A 103 8.80 0.26 13.24
N LYS A 104 8.85 1.59 13.06
CA LYS A 104 7.69 2.48 13.16
C LYS A 104 7.46 3.26 11.87
N GLY A 105 6.24 3.76 11.68
CA GLY A 105 5.94 4.70 10.62
C GLY A 105 4.47 4.73 10.19
N ASP A 106 4.17 5.59 9.23
CA ASP A 106 2.85 5.74 8.61
C ASP A 106 2.87 5.34 7.11
N CYS A 107 1.80 5.66 6.38
CA CYS A 107 1.53 5.17 5.03
C CYS A 107 2.73 5.24 4.06
N LYS A 108 3.46 6.35 4.02
CA LYS A 108 4.60 6.52 3.10
C LYS A 108 5.78 5.60 3.45
N ILE A 109 5.99 5.31 4.72
CA ILE A 109 7.04 4.40 5.20
C ILE A 109 6.71 2.96 4.77
N TYR A 110 5.45 2.52 4.91
CA TYR A 110 5.02 1.22 4.42
C TYR A 110 5.21 1.11 2.92
N ALA A 111 4.75 2.10 2.15
CA ALA A 111 4.82 2.08 0.69
C ALA A 111 6.27 2.09 0.20
N LEU A 112 7.14 2.93 0.79
CA LEU A 112 8.56 3.01 0.45
C LEU A 112 9.30 1.72 0.79
N TYR A 113 9.02 1.11 1.95
CA TYR A 113 9.63 -0.15 2.33
C TYR A 113 9.20 -1.31 1.43
N LYS A 114 7.90 -1.39 1.09
CA LYS A 114 7.40 -2.38 0.12
C LYS A 114 8.09 -2.22 -1.24
N ARG A 115 8.29 -0.98 -1.70
CA ARG A 115 8.98 -0.67 -2.95
C ARG A 115 10.40 -1.20 -2.94
N LYS A 116 11.17 -0.90 -1.88
CA LYS A 116 12.54 -1.42 -1.69
C LYS A 116 12.58 -2.94 -1.73
N LEU A 117 11.73 -3.62 -0.95
CA LEU A 117 11.68 -5.07 -0.89
C LEU A 117 11.33 -5.72 -2.25
N LEU A 118 10.47 -5.07 -3.05
CA LEU A 118 10.15 -5.56 -4.40
C LEU A 118 11.31 -5.35 -5.38
N GLN A 119 12.02 -4.22 -5.30
CA GLN A 119 13.23 -4.01 -6.09
C GLN A 119 14.31 -5.05 -5.76
N GLU A 120 14.52 -5.33 -4.46
CA GLU A 120 15.42 -6.40 -3.99
C GLU A 120 14.98 -7.78 -4.47
N ALA A 121 13.67 -8.00 -4.66
CA ALA A 121 13.12 -9.21 -5.27
C ALA A 121 13.19 -9.25 -6.80
N GLY A 122 13.82 -8.26 -7.44
CA GLY A 122 14.04 -8.19 -8.89
C GLY A 122 12.90 -7.54 -9.68
N PHE A 123 11.94 -6.88 -9.02
CA PHE A 123 10.89 -6.16 -9.74
C PHE A 123 11.47 -4.88 -10.36
N PRO A 124 11.09 -4.53 -11.61
CA PRO A 124 11.58 -3.32 -12.25
C PRO A 124 11.05 -2.08 -11.53
N ARG A 125 11.94 -1.15 -11.19
CA ARG A 125 11.61 0.09 -10.46
C ARG A 125 10.51 0.90 -11.15
N GLN A 126 10.46 0.89 -12.49
CA GLN A 126 9.52 1.65 -13.31
C GLN A 126 8.08 1.12 -13.20
N ALA A 127 7.91 -0.13 -12.75
CA ALA A 127 6.60 -0.70 -12.45
C ALA A 127 6.14 -0.41 -11.01
N LEU A 128 6.99 0.17 -10.15
CA LEU A 128 6.75 0.38 -8.73
C LEU A 128 6.54 1.87 -8.44
N LEU A 129 5.28 2.30 -8.51
CA LEU A 129 4.87 3.70 -8.45
C LEU A 129 4.46 4.08 -7.02
N MET A 130 5.05 5.15 -6.51
CA MET A 130 4.57 5.80 -5.28
C MET A 130 3.37 6.66 -5.66
N THR A 131 2.18 6.26 -5.24
CA THR A 131 0.91 6.90 -5.63
C THR A 131 0.30 7.57 -4.41
N VAL A 132 -0.04 8.85 -4.53
CA VAL A 132 -0.82 9.56 -3.51
C VAL A 132 -2.27 9.56 -3.95
N VAL A 133 -3.14 8.94 -3.15
CA VAL A 133 -4.59 9.00 -3.32
C VAL A 133 -5.17 10.00 -2.33
N ARG A 134 -6.35 10.54 -2.63
CA ARG A 134 -7.10 11.37 -1.68
C ARG A 134 -8.22 10.52 -1.10
N ASP A 135 -8.36 10.54 0.22
CA ASP A 135 -9.53 9.94 0.86
C ASP A 135 -10.78 10.84 0.72
N LEU A 136 -11.89 10.41 1.31
CA LEU A 136 -13.17 11.15 1.25
C LEU A 136 -13.13 12.49 1.99
N ASN A 137 -12.18 12.66 2.91
CA ASN A 137 -11.95 13.89 3.66
C ASN A 137 -10.88 14.77 2.98
N ASN A 138 -10.44 14.41 1.77
CA ASN A 138 -9.42 15.08 0.99
C ASN A 138 -8.01 15.01 1.59
N GLU A 139 -7.76 14.07 2.50
CA GLU A 139 -6.44 13.78 3.06
C GLU A 139 -5.63 12.90 2.11
N GLY A 140 -4.34 13.20 1.97
CA GLY A 140 -3.44 12.45 1.11
C GLY A 140 -2.98 11.16 1.76
N HIS A 141 -3.20 10.02 1.10
CA HIS A 141 -2.72 8.71 1.52
C HIS A 141 -1.74 8.14 0.50
N THR A 142 -0.52 7.84 0.94
CA THR A 142 0.51 7.26 0.07
C THR A 142 0.40 5.74 0.03
N ILE A 143 0.24 5.20 -1.17
CA ILE A 143 0.26 3.75 -1.45
C ILE A 143 1.38 3.41 -2.43
N LEU A 144 1.75 2.13 -2.47
CA LEU A 144 2.55 1.59 -3.55
C LEU A 144 1.62 0.95 -4.57
N THR A 145 1.71 1.40 -5.82
CA THR A 145 1.03 0.78 -6.96
C THR A 145 2.02 -0.01 -7.80
N VAL A 146 1.68 -1.24 -8.14
CA VAL A 146 2.49 -2.11 -9.00
C VAL A 146 1.81 -2.24 -10.35
N LYS A 147 2.44 -1.71 -11.40
CA LYS A 147 2.01 -1.88 -12.80
C LYS A 147 2.23 -3.32 -13.25
N THR A 148 1.16 -4.01 -13.66
CA THR A 148 1.26 -5.39 -14.19
C THR A 148 0.58 -5.52 -15.55
N ASP A 149 0.82 -6.63 -16.23
CA ASP A 149 0.11 -7.00 -17.47
C ASP A 149 -1.38 -7.39 -17.25
N LYS A 150 -1.84 -7.46 -15.99
CA LYS A 150 -3.22 -7.83 -15.62
C LYS A 150 -3.91 -6.77 -14.73
N GLY A 151 -3.43 -5.54 -14.77
CA GLY A 151 -3.94 -4.42 -13.98
C GLY A 151 -2.93 -3.89 -12.97
N ASP A 152 -3.34 -2.87 -12.24
CA ASP A 152 -2.54 -2.23 -11.19
C ASP A 152 -2.93 -2.81 -9.82
N PHE A 153 -1.93 -3.16 -9.01
CA PHE A 153 -2.08 -3.81 -7.70
C PHE A 153 -1.49 -3.00 -6.55
#